data_AF-A0A7R9MMJ0-F1
#
_entry.id   AF-A0A7R9MMJ0-F1
#
_cell.length_a   1.000
_cell.length_b   1.000
_cell.length_c   1.000
_cell.angle_alpha   90.00
_cell.angle_beta   90.00
_cell.angle_gamma   90.00
#
_symmetry.space_group_name_H-M   'P 1'
#
loop_
_entity.id
_entity.type
_entity.pdbx_description
1 polymer ?
#
loop_
_entity_poly.entity_id
_entity_poly.type
_entity_poly.pdbx_seq_one_letter_code
_entity_poly.pdbx_strand_id
1 'polypeptide(L)'
;KLSGGQKRRVSLAAALVHKPPLLVLDEPTVGIDPVLRQSIWKHLIALAKDGITVIITTHYIEEARNANIVAFLRQGMLLEEGNPEALIKRQNLHNLEDVFLRLCNNKESDLNIYDKSQGVTQNTQTVANDENGLNEVKIVNNNSLQKTNSLKPSKILMKRNKIADHFARSEALFLKNVIRMYRNLPAFIFTAIVPAVQCALFFLCLGRDPYDIPIAVFNGELVPKYSTGFLQNINNYTITQKNYDSFESGYESVKNGDNKALIAIGTNFSKALIARAIDGYETDAETIDMSSIKLYLDMTSQFAANKIRQTLHESYQLFAKEILKSNKMPEALADPPIHLEDPILGIRDPPVTHFMAPGFILSLAFFCAI
;
A
#
# COMPACT_ATOMS: atom_id res chain seq x y z
N LYS A 1 19.08 13.29 18.86
CA LYS A 1 18.35 12.14 19.48
C LYS A 1 18.32 12.35 20.99
N LEU A 2 17.23 12.02 21.69
CA LEU A 2 17.16 12.08 23.16
C LEU A 2 17.97 10.94 23.80
N SER A 3 18.59 11.20 24.96
CA SER A 3 19.25 10.17 25.78
C SER A 3 18.24 9.18 26.38
N GLY A 4 18.71 8.03 26.88
CA GLY A 4 17.84 7.02 27.52
C GLY A 4 17.00 7.60 28.66
N GLY A 5 17.63 8.31 29.59
CA GLY A 5 16.94 8.97 30.69
C GLY A 5 15.96 10.06 30.23
N GLN A 6 16.29 10.82 29.17
CA GLN A 6 15.36 11.79 28.59
C GLN A 6 14.11 11.13 28.00
N LYS A 7 14.27 10.00 27.28
CA LYS A 7 13.13 9.23 26.74
C LYS A 7 12.23 8.69 27.85
N ARG A 8 12.83 8.17 28.94
CA ARG A 8 12.07 7.67 30.11
C ARG A 8 11.23 8.78 30.74
N ARG A 9 11.81 9.99 30.89
CA ARG A 9 11.07 11.16 31.41
C ARG A 9 9.92 11.59 30.50
N VAL A 10 10.11 11.61 29.19
CA VAL A 10 9.01 11.92 28.24
C VAL A 10 7.89 10.88 28.34
N SER A 11 8.24 9.60 28.50
CA SER A 11 7.27 8.51 28.70
C SER A 11 6.48 8.68 30.01
N LEU A 12 7.17 9.01 31.11
CA LEU A 12 6.53 9.28 32.40
C LEU A 12 5.59 10.49 32.31
N ALA A 13 6.05 11.59 31.70
CA ALA A 13 5.22 12.77 31.49
C ALA A 13 3.98 12.44 30.64
N ALA A 14 4.12 11.68 29.55
CA ALA A 14 3.00 11.25 28.72
C ALA A 14 1.96 10.42 29.48
N ALA A 15 2.39 9.56 30.43
CA ALA A 15 1.50 8.81 31.30
C ALA A 15 0.77 9.71 32.32
N LEU A 16 1.34 10.85 32.70
CA LEU A 16 0.75 11.77 33.68
C LEU A 16 -0.20 12.81 33.06
N VAL A 17 -0.08 13.12 31.77
CA VAL A 17 -0.87 14.17 31.07
C VAL A 17 -2.38 14.03 31.29
N HIS A 18 -2.89 12.79 31.33
CA HIS A 18 -4.32 12.51 31.44
C HIS A 18 -4.81 12.32 32.88
N LYS A 19 -3.96 12.59 33.89
CA LYS A 19 -4.27 12.48 35.34
C LYS A 19 -4.96 11.15 35.72
N PRO A 20 -4.27 10.01 35.54
CA PRO A 20 -4.88 8.71 35.81
C PRO A 20 -5.17 8.52 37.31
N PRO A 21 -6.25 7.81 37.68
CA PRO A 21 -6.51 7.44 39.08
C PRO A 21 -5.57 6.33 39.58
N LEU A 22 -4.99 5.55 38.67
CA LEU A 22 -4.02 4.49 38.93
C LEU A 22 -2.85 4.62 37.95
N LEU A 23 -1.64 4.73 38.48
CA LEU A 23 -0.40 4.82 37.72
C LEU A 23 0.47 3.60 38.03
N VAL A 24 0.73 2.76 37.03
CA VAL A 24 1.63 1.61 37.15
C VAL A 24 2.92 1.93 36.39
N LEU A 25 4.05 1.93 37.10
CA LEU A 25 5.35 2.29 36.56
C LEU A 25 6.29 1.11 36.69
N ASP A 26 6.75 0.62 35.54
CA ASP A 26 7.79 -0.40 35.50
C ASP A 26 9.17 0.28 35.57
N GLU A 27 9.95 0.04 36.63
CA GLU A 27 11.33 0.51 36.79
C GLU A 27 11.54 1.98 36.32
N PRO A 28 10.83 2.97 36.90
CA PRO A 28 10.80 4.33 36.36
C PRO A 28 12.13 5.08 36.53
N THR A 29 12.99 4.62 37.43
CA THR A 29 14.23 5.27 37.87
C THR A 29 15.50 4.68 37.24
N VAL A 30 15.40 3.54 36.53
CA VAL A 30 16.54 2.88 35.85
C VAL A 30 17.22 3.83 34.85
N GLY A 31 18.54 3.94 34.95
CA GLY A 31 19.35 4.75 34.02
C GLY A 31 19.20 6.26 34.21
N ILE A 32 18.67 6.70 35.36
CA ILE A 32 18.57 8.11 35.76
C ILE A 32 19.58 8.41 36.88
N ASP A 33 20.15 9.60 36.85
CA ASP A 33 21.07 10.11 37.87
C ASP A 33 20.44 10.13 39.28
N PRO A 34 21.19 9.83 40.37
CA PRO A 34 20.64 9.75 41.73
C PRO A 34 19.85 10.98 42.18
N VAL A 35 20.31 12.19 41.85
CA VAL A 35 19.64 13.44 42.28
C VAL A 35 18.26 13.56 41.61
N LEU A 36 18.19 13.22 40.33
CA LEU A 36 16.96 13.23 39.55
C LEU A 36 15.99 12.13 40.01
N ARG A 37 16.47 10.96 40.38
CA ARG A 37 15.63 9.88 40.95
C ARG A 37 14.90 10.37 42.20
N GLN A 38 15.60 11.06 43.10
CA GLN A 38 14.99 11.60 44.31
C GLN A 38 13.91 12.65 44.00
N SER A 39 14.13 13.50 42.99
CA SER A 39 13.12 14.46 42.53
C SER A 39 11.87 13.77 41.96
N ILE A 40 12.05 12.73 41.15
CA ILE A 40 10.95 11.93 40.59
C ILE A 40 10.15 11.28 41.73
N TRP A 41 10.82 10.65 42.70
CA TRP A 41 10.19 10.03 43.86
C TRP A 41 9.37 11.03 44.68
N LYS A 42 9.90 12.22 44.97
CA LYS A 42 9.16 13.29 45.65
C LYS A 42 7.88 13.67 44.89
N HIS A 43 7.95 13.72 43.56
CA HIS A 43 6.79 14.02 42.73
C HIS A 43 5.75 12.89 42.77
N LEU A 44 6.16 11.62 42.70
CA LEU A 44 5.26 10.47 42.79
C LEU A 44 4.55 10.41 44.16
N ILE A 45 5.27 10.72 45.24
CA ILE A 45 4.68 10.82 46.59
C ILE A 45 3.65 11.95 46.66
N ALA A 46 3.94 13.11 46.06
CA ALA A 46 2.98 14.22 46.00
C ALA A 46 1.70 13.81 45.24
N LEU A 47 1.84 13.15 44.09
CA LEU A 47 0.71 12.62 43.33
C LEU A 47 -0.11 11.59 44.13
N ALA A 48 0.58 10.74 44.92
CA ALA A 48 -0.09 9.79 45.80
C ALA A 48 -0.91 10.47 46.90
N LYS A 49 -0.41 11.57 47.45
CA LYS A 49 -1.14 12.41 48.42
C LYS A 49 -2.36 13.09 47.78
N ASP A 50 -2.28 13.43 46.49
CA ASP A 50 -3.38 14.01 45.73
C ASP A 50 -4.46 12.98 45.31
N GLY A 51 -4.37 11.73 45.80
CA GLY A 51 -5.40 10.71 45.61
C GLY A 51 -5.17 9.78 44.42
N ILE A 52 -4.01 9.83 43.77
CA ILE A 52 -3.63 8.89 42.70
C ILE A 52 -3.00 7.65 43.33
N THR A 53 -3.43 6.45 42.93
CA THR A 53 -2.74 5.21 43.35
C THR A 53 -1.51 5.01 42.47
N VAL A 54 -0.33 4.84 43.05
CA VAL A 54 0.92 4.62 42.30
C VAL A 54 1.52 3.27 42.67
N ILE A 55 1.74 2.41 41.67
CA ILE A 55 2.42 1.11 41.79
C ILE A 55 3.73 1.21 41.04
N ILE A 56 4.84 0.86 41.69
CA ILE A 56 6.18 0.95 41.14
C ILE A 56 6.88 -0.39 41.31
N THR A 57 7.50 -0.89 40.24
CA THR A 57 8.51 -1.94 40.35
C THR A 57 9.88 -1.29 40.43
N THR A 58 10.71 -1.74 41.36
CA THR A 58 12.09 -1.28 41.49
C THR A 58 12.96 -2.42 42.00
N HIS A 59 14.16 -2.53 41.44
CA HIS A 59 15.23 -3.39 41.94
C HIS A 59 16.09 -2.68 42.99
N TYR A 60 15.85 -1.39 43.26
CA TYR A 60 16.55 -0.63 44.31
C TYR A 60 15.75 -0.65 45.62
N ILE A 61 16.24 -1.40 46.61
CA ILE A 61 15.56 -1.56 47.92
C ILE A 61 15.45 -0.22 48.67
N GLU A 62 16.43 0.67 48.52
CA GLU A 62 16.40 2.01 49.10
C GLU A 62 15.27 2.90 48.54
N GLU A 63 14.84 2.66 47.30
CA GLU A 63 13.69 3.35 46.73
C GLU A 63 12.37 2.84 47.35
N ALA A 64 12.27 1.53 47.55
CA ALA A 64 11.11 0.89 48.18
C ALA A 64 10.87 1.35 49.62
N ARG A 65 11.91 1.74 50.35
CA ARG A 65 11.81 2.27 51.72
C ARG A 65 10.87 3.48 51.84
N ASN A 66 10.78 4.30 50.78
CA ASN A 66 9.94 5.50 50.78
C ASN A 66 8.47 5.23 50.44
N ALA A 67 8.10 3.99 50.13
CA ALA A 67 6.74 3.61 49.77
C ALA A 67 5.85 3.40 51.01
N ASN A 68 4.55 3.63 50.84
CA ASN A 68 3.56 3.35 51.90
C ASN A 68 3.44 1.83 52.19
N ILE A 69 3.56 1.01 51.14
CA ILE A 69 3.47 -0.44 51.17
C ILE A 69 4.54 -0.99 50.23
N VAL A 70 5.25 -2.03 50.66
CA VAL A 70 6.22 -2.78 49.88
C VAL A 70 5.78 -4.23 49.81
N ALA A 71 5.86 -4.80 48.61
CA ALA A 71 5.62 -6.20 48.33
C ALA A 71 6.89 -6.80 47.73
N PHE A 72 7.45 -7.82 48.38
CA PHE A 72 8.60 -8.54 47.86
C PHE A 72 8.14 -9.73 47.02
N LEU A 73 8.61 -9.81 45.77
CA LEU A 73 8.29 -10.92 44.88
C LEU A 73 9.55 -11.69 44.49
N ARG A 74 9.47 -13.02 44.46
CA ARG A 74 10.51 -13.92 43.95
C ARG A 74 9.86 -15.10 43.23
N GLN A 75 10.33 -15.42 42.03
CA GLN A 75 9.81 -16.54 41.21
C GLN A 75 8.27 -16.55 41.04
N GLY A 76 7.67 -15.37 40.89
CA GLY A 76 6.22 -15.23 40.74
C GLY A 76 5.42 -15.38 42.03
N MET A 77 6.07 -15.59 43.18
CA MET A 77 5.42 -15.67 44.49
C MET A 77 5.64 -14.40 45.30
N LEU A 78 4.58 -13.95 45.98
CA LEU A 78 4.67 -12.92 47.01
C LEU A 78 5.37 -13.50 48.25
N LEU A 79 6.50 -12.92 48.62
CA LEU A 79 7.24 -13.30 49.81
C LEU A 79 6.58 -12.72 51.06
N GLU A 80 6.46 -11.40 51.09
CA GLU A 80 5.84 -10.64 52.17
C GLU A 80 5.34 -9.29 51.61
N GLU A 81 4.31 -8.74 52.24
CA GLU A 81 3.74 -7.44 51.92
C GLU A 81 3.49 -6.66 53.21
N GLY A 82 3.81 -5.37 53.23
CA GLY A 82 3.52 -4.51 54.37
C GLY A 82 4.19 -3.14 54.30
N ASN A 83 3.95 -2.32 55.33
CA ASN A 83 4.69 -1.07 55.49
C ASN A 83 6.18 -1.38 55.75
N PRO A 84 7.14 -0.69 55.09
CA PRO A 84 8.58 -0.91 55.30
C PRO A 84 9.01 -0.96 56.77
N GLU A 85 8.54 -0.03 57.60
CA GLU A 85 8.89 0.04 59.02
C GLU A 85 8.31 -1.14 59.82
N ALA A 86 7.10 -1.57 59.46
CA ALA A 86 6.45 -2.71 60.10
C ALA A 86 7.18 -4.02 59.77
N LEU A 87 7.64 -4.19 58.51
CA LEU A 87 8.41 -5.35 58.07
C LEU A 87 9.76 -5.44 58.81
N ILE A 88 10.46 -4.31 58.95
CA ILE A 88 11.73 -4.23 59.69
C ILE A 88 11.52 -4.63 61.15
N LYS A 89 10.50 -4.07 61.83
CA LYS A 89 10.19 -4.38 63.23
C LYS A 89 9.81 -5.84 63.42
N ARG A 90 9.01 -6.42 62.52
CA ARG A 90 8.53 -7.80 62.61
C ARG A 90 9.66 -8.82 62.52
N GLN A 91 10.65 -8.56 61.68
CA GLN A 91 11.79 -9.44 61.48
C GLN A 91 12.97 -9.16 62.44
N ASN A 92 12.86 -8.10 63.26
CA ASN A 92 13.87 -7.64 64.20
C ASN A 92 15.24 -7.38 63.54
N LEU A 93 15.22 -6.66 62.41
CA LEU A 93 16.41 -6.32 61.61
C LEU A 93 16.62 -4.80 61.54
N HIS A 94 17.76 -4.37 60.99
CA HIS A 94 18.13 -2.95 60.93
C HIS A 94 17.71 -2.27 59.61
N ASN A 95 17.79 -2.99 58.48
CA ASN A 95 17.48 -2.43 57.15
C ASN A 95 16.46 -3.30 56.39
N LEU A 96 15.79 -2.66 55.42
CA LEU A 96 14.84 -3.32 54.52
C LEU A 96 15.54 -4.34 53.59
N GLU A 97 16.81 -4.12 53.28
CA GLU A 97 17.64 -5.04 52.50
C GLU A 97 17.90 -6.35 53.24
N ASP A 98 18.23 -6.29 54.53
CA ASP A 98 18.43 -7.48 55.36
C ASP A 98 17.14 -8.31 55.45
N VAL A 99 15.99 -7.64 55.56
CA VAL A 99 14.67 -8.27 55.54
C VAL A 99 14.47 -9.04 54.24
N PHE A 100 14.74 -8.39 53.10
CA PHE A 100 14.62 -9.03 51.79
C PHE A 100 15.56 -10.24 51.63
N LEU A 101 16.83 -10.11 52.03
CA LEU A 101 17.80 -11.20 51.97
C LEU A 101 17.39 -12.39 52.85
N ARG A 102 16.92 -12.12 54.08
CA ARG A 102 16.43 -13.16 54.99
C ARG A 102 15.22 -13.90 54.41
N LEU A 103 14.27 -13.17 53.83
CA LEU A 103 13.09 -13.76 53.19
C LEU A 103 13.46 -14.61 51.97
N CYS A 104 14.45 -14.18 51.19
CA CYS A 104 14.99 -14.95 50.09
C CYS A 104 15.62 -16.26 50.57
N ASN A 105 16.50 -16.21 51.57
CA ASN A 105 17.20 -17.38 52.09
C ASN A 105 16.25 -18.37 52.78
N ASN A 106 15.31 -17.88 53.59
CA ASN A 106 14.35 -18.75 54.30
C ASN A 106 13.43 -19.53 53.35
N LYS A 107 12.97 -18.90 52.26
CA LYS A 107 12.16 -19.61 51.26
C LYS A 107 12.98 -20.48 50.32
N GLU A 108 14.29 -20.29 50.21
CA GLU A 108 15.18 -21.18 49.46
C GLU A 108 15.30 -22.55 50.16
N SER A 109 15.25 -22.58 51.50
CA SER A 109 15.09 -23.81 52.28
C SER A 109 13.75 -24.51 52.02
N ASP A 110 12.65 -23.77 51.89
CA ASP A 110 11.31 -24.33 51.62
C ASP A 110 11.12 -24.75 50.16
N LEU A 111 11.72 -24.04 49.21
CA LEU A 111 11.67 -24.35 47.77
C LEU A 111 12.50 -25.60 47.42
N ASN A 112 13.63 -25.81 48.10
CA ASN A 112 14.42 -27.05 47.97
C ASN A 112 13.70 -28.31 48.49
N ILE A 113 12.64 -28.15 49.30
CA ILE A 113 11.79 -29.28 49.75
C ILE A 113 10.76 -29.64 48.66
N TYR A 114 10.25 -28.65 47.91
CA TYR A 114 9.31 -28.90 46.81
C TYR A 114 9.99 -29.56 45.60
N ASP A 115 11.21 -29.16 45.24
CA ASP A 115 11.94 -29.75 44.10
C ASP A 115 12.44 -31.19 44.33
N LYS A 116 12.57 -31.64 45.60
CA LYS A 116 12.96 -33.04 45.92
C LYS A 116 11.79 -34.04 45.89
N SER A 117 10.55 -33.57 45.74
CA SER A 117 9.36 -34.43 45.78
C SER A 117 8.87 -34.91 44.40
N GLN A 118 9.51 -34.48 43.31
CA GLN A 118 9.26 -35.04 41.97
C GLN A 118 10.24 -36.17 41.65
N GLY A 119 10.04 -37.30 42.31
CA GLY A 119 10.68 -38.58 42.01
C GLY A 119 9.70 -39.72 42.22
N VAL A 120 9.00 -40.09 41.14
CA VAL A 120 8.36 -41.39 40.81
C VAL A 120 7.95 -42.30 41.98
N THR A 121 6.65 -42.59 42.13
CA THR A 121 6.03 -43.93 41.96
C THR A 121 4.54 -43.87 42.38
N GLN A 122 3.64 -44.27 41.48
CA GLN A 122 2.23 -44.49 41.76
C GLN A 122 2.01 -45.89 42.39
N ASN A 123 1.06 -45.93 43.33
CA ASN A 123 0.32 -47.08 43.87
C ASN A 123 1.13 -48.02 44.79
N THR A 124 0.71 -48.37 46.00
CA THR A 124 -0.59 -48.95 46.37
C THR A 124 -0.79 -48.90 47.90
N GLN A 125 -2.06 -48.87 48.31
CA GLN A 125 -2.61 -48.82 49.67
C GLN A 125 -2.04 -49.87 50.66
N THR A 126 -2.02 -49.54 51.96
CA THR A 126 -2.67 -50.35 53.02
C THR A 126 -2.75 -49.59 54.34
N VAL A 127 -3.81 -49.91 55.07
CA VAL A 127 -4.35 -49.36 56.31
C VAL A 127 -3.54 -49.84 57.53
N ALA A 128 -3.41 -48.99 58.56
CA ALA A 128 -3.72 -49.28 59.98
C ALA A 128 -2.78 -48.59 61.00
N ASN A 129 -3.43 -47.85 61.91
CA ASN A 129 -3.25 -47.76 63.35
C ASN A 129 -2.05 -46.98 63.94
N ASP A 130 -2.41 -45.84 64.54
CA ASP A 130 -2.16 -45.40 65.93
C ASP A 130 -0.78 -45.69 66.55
N GLU A 131 -0.05 -44.64 66.91
CA GLU A 131 -0.14 -44.07 68.27
C GLU A 131 0.79 -42.85 68.44
N ASN A 132 0.25 -41.82 69.10
CA ASN A 132 0.94 -40.85 69.94
C ASN A 132 1.87 -39.80 69.29
N GLY A 133 1.24 -38.67 68.97
CA GLY A 133 1.59 -37.37 69.56
C GLY A 133 2.60 -36.53 68.79
N LEU A 134 2.15 -35.37 68.29
CA LEU A 134 2.89 -34.09 68.29
C LEU A 134 2.04 -32.99 67.62
N ASN A 135 1.66 -32.02 68.46
CA ASN A 135 1.33 -30.63 68.15
C ASN A 135 0.65 -30.34 66.80
N GLU A 136 -0.68 -30.22 66.84
CA GLU A 136 -1.42 -29.44 65.84
C GLU A 136 -0.79 -28.04 65.72
N VAL A 137 -0.03 -27.84 64.65
CA VAL A 137 0.22 -26.51 64.12
C VAL A 137 -1.12 -26.02 63.61
N LYS A 138 -1.83 -25.26 64.45
CA LYS A 138 -2.88 -24.35 64.01
C LYS A 138 -2.30 -23.50 62.89
N ILE A 139 -2.60 -23.87 61.65
CA ILE A 139 -2.52 -22.94 60.53
C ILE A 139 -3.55 -21.86 60.85
N VAL A 140 -3.09 -20.82 61.51
CA VAL A 140 -3.83 -19.58 61.67
C VAL A 140 -3.92 -19.00 60.27
N ASN A 141 -4.96 -19.43 59.55
CA ASN A 141 -5.55 -18.65 58.47
C ASN A 141 -5.95 -17.32 59.10
N ASN A 142 -5.05 -16.34 59.06
CA ASN A 142 -5.42 -14.94 59.14
C ASN A 142 -6.15 -14.58 57.84
N ASN A 143 -7.33 -15.20 57.65
CA ASN A 143 -8.42 -14.69 56.84
C ASN A 143 -9.01 -13.48 57.57
N SER A 144 -8.21 -12.43 57.68
CA SER A 144 -8.68 -11.08 57.96
C SER A 144 -8.27 -10.15 56.83
N LEU A 145 -8.42 -10.60 55.58
CA LEU A 145 -9.01 -9.73 54.57
C LEU A 145 -10.47 -9.53 55.01
N GLN A 146 -10.66 -8.62 55.98
CA GLN A 146 -11.97 -8.02 56.15
C GLN A 146 -12.38 -7.55 54.76
N LYS A 147 -13.49 -8.07 54.26
CA LYS A 147 -14.22 -7.52 53.11
C LYS A 147 -14.37 -6.03 53.38
N THR A 148 -13.45 -5.22 52.89
CA THR A 148 -13.68 -3.80 52.74
C THR A 148 -14.82 -3.76 51.73
N ASN A 149 -15.98 -3.36 52.24
CA ASN A 149 -17.18 -3.13 51.46
C ASN A 149 -16.78 -2.56 50.12
N SER A 150 -17.22 -3.24 49.05
CA SER A 150 -17.08 -2.83 47.67
C SER A 150 -17.11 -1.30 47.57
N LEU A 151 -15.93 -0.69 47.48
CA LEU A 151 -15.79 0.69 47.06
C LEU A 151 -16.33 0.67 45.64
N LYS A 152 -17.62 1.03 45.50
CA LYS A 152 -18.25 1.23 44.21
C LYS A 152 -17.28 2.11 43.43
N PRO A 153 -16.76 1.69 42.26
CA PRO A 153 -15.87 2.53 41.49
C PRO A 153 -16.62 3.84 41.30
N SER A 154 -16.07 4.93 41.84
CA SER A 154 -16.63 6.25 41.67
C SER A 154 -16.68 6.46 40.16
N LYS A 155 -17.89 6.38 39.61
CA LYS A 155 -18.15 6.60 38.20
C LYS A 155 -17.92 8.08 37.94
N ILE A 156 -16.66 8.48 37.84
CA ILE A 156 -16.26 9.66 37.06
C ILE A 156 -16.38 9.23 35.58
N LEU A 157 -17.61 8.92 35.19
CA LEU A 157 -17.98 8.75 33.80
C LEU A 157 -18.16 10.18 33.29
N MET A 158 -17.05 10.80 32.88
CA MET A 158 -17.10 11.95 32.00
C MET A 158 -18.05 11.58 30.85
N LYS A 159 -19.20 12.25 30.76
CA LYS A 159 -20.10 12.20 29.60
C LYS A 159 -19.31 12.71 28.39
N ARG A 160 -18.59 11.81 27.73
CA ARG A 160 -17.82 12.10 26.52
C ARG A 160 -18.70 11.82 25.31
N ASN A 161 -18.88 12.84 24.47
CA ASN A 161 -19.50 12.67 23.16
C ASN A 161 -18.56 11.83 22.29
N LYS A 162 -18.88 10.53 22.15
CA LYS A 162 -18.04 9.56 21.43
C LYS A 162 -17.72 9.97 19.99
N ILE A 163 -18.63 10.68 19.32
CA ILE A 163 -18.48 11.13 17.93
C ILE A 163 -17.47 12.28 17.84
N ALA A 164 -17.61 13.31 18.69
CA ALA A 164 -16.67 14.43 18.73
C ALA A 164 -15.25 13.98 19.14
N ASP A 165 -15.16 13.04 20.08
CA ASP A 165 -13.88 12.41 20.46
C ASP A 165 -13.27 11.59 19.30
N HIS A 166 -14.09 10.97 18.44
CA HIS A 166 -13.59 10.21 17.29
C HIS A 166 -12.98 11.13 16.23
N PHE A 167 -13.67 12.23 15.88
CA PHE A 167 -13.16 13.21 14.94
C PHE A 167 -11.89 13.91 15.46
N ALA A 168 -11.88 14.33 16.72
CA ALA A 168 -10.69 14.95 17.33
C ALA A 168 -9.49 13.98 17.35
N ARG A 169 -9.70 12.68 17.56
CA ARG A 169 -8.64 11.66 17.47
C ARG A 169 -8.15 11.49 16.04
N SER A 170 -9.06 11.44 15.06
CA SER A 170 -8.70 11.33 13.64
C SER A 170 -7.88 12.54 13.20
N GLU A 171 -8.28 13.74 13.60
CA GLU A 171 -7.54 14.98 13.31
C GLU A 171 -6.16 14.99 13.97
N ALA A 172 -6.06 14.60 15.25
CA ALA A 172 -4.78 14.50 15.94
C ALA A 172 -3.85 13.46 15.30
N LEU A 173 -4.38 12.32 14.85
CA LEU A 173 -3.62 11.29 14.13
C LEU A 173 -3.16 11.79 12.76
N PHE A 174 -4.04 12.48 12.02
CA PHE A 174 -3.72 13.08 10.73
C PHE A 174 -2.59 14.11 10.88
N LEU A 175 -2.75 15.07 11.80
CA LEU A 175 -1.75 16.10 12.06
C LEU A 175 -0.41 15.49 12.51
N LYS A 176 -0.44 14.48 13.39
CA LYS A 176 0.75 13.73 13.80
C LYS A 176 1.44 13.08 12.60
N ASN A 177 0.67 12.44 11.70
CA ASN A 177 1.21 11.78 10.52
C ASN A 177 1.80 12.79 9.53
N VAL A 178 1.11 13.92 9.27
CA VAL A 178 1.60 15.01 8.42
C VAL A 178 2.90 15.59 8.97
N ILE A 179 2.95 15.90 10.27
CA ILE A 179 4.18 16.42 10.91
C ILE A 179 5.31 15.39 10.83
N ARG A 180 5.02 14.10 11.04
CA ARG A 180 6.02 13.03 10.93
C ARG A 180 6.54 12.88 9.51
N MET A 181 5.66 13.02 8.52
CA MET A 181 5.99 12.97 7.09
C MET A 181 6.88 14.16 6.70
N TYR A 182 6.52 15.38 7.10
CA TYR A 182 7.31 16.60 6.80
C TYR A 182 8.71 16.58 7.45
N ARG A 183 8.82 16.00 8.65
CA ARG A 183 10.13 15.84 9.32
C ARG A 183 11.01 14.78 8.66
N ASN A 184 10.41 13.85 7.91
CA ASN A 184 11.10 12.83 7.11
C ASN A 184 11.09 13.22 5.63
N LEU A 185 11.64 14.40 5.33
CA LEU A 185 11.66 14.98 3.99
C LEU A 185 12.15 14.01 2.89
N PRO A 186 13.23 13.21 3.08
CA PRO A 186 13.69 12.28 2.04
C PRO A 186 12.66 11.20 1.71
N ALA A 187 11.96 10.66 2.71
CA ALA A 187 10.94 9.64 2.50
C ALA A 187 9.72 10.24 1.78
N PHE A 188 9.30 11.44 2.17
CA PHE A 188 8.21 12.15 1.50
C PHE A 188 8.52 12.44 0.02
N ILE A 189 9.72 12.97 -0.26
CA ILE A 189 10.18 13.23 -1.62
C ILE A 189 10.17 11.95 -2.45
N PHE A 190 10.69 10.84 -1.90
CA PHE A 190 10.69 9.55 -2.59
C PHE A 190 9.28 9.07 -2.94
N THR A 191 8.36 9.07 -1.96
CA THR A 191 6.97 8.65 -2.17
C THR A 191 6.22 9.57 -3.15
N ALA A 192 6.56 10.85 -3.24
CA ALA A 192 5.93 11.78 -4.20
C ALA A 192 6.53 11.71 -5.61
N ILE A 193 7.86 11.55 -5.71
CA ILE A 193 8.57 11.53 -6.99
C ILE A 193 8.30 10.22 -7.76
N VAL A 194 8.25 9.07 -7.08
CA VAL A 194 8.10 7.77 -7.75
C VAL A 194 6.82 7.71 -8.61
N PRO A 195 5.61 8.05 -8.08
CA PRO A 195 4.41 8.11 -8.90
C PRO A 195 4.52 9.14 -10.03
N ALA A 196 5.11 10.32 -9.78
CA ALA A 196 5.25 11.35 -10.81
C ALA A 196 6.15 10.90 -11.98
N VAL A 197 7.27 10.24 -11.67
CA VAL A 197 8.17 9.66 -12.67
C VAL A 197 7.48 8.54 -13.42
N GLN A 198 6.72 7.68 -12.72
CA GLN A 198 5.93 6.64 -13.36
C GLN A 198 4.87 7.22 -14.32
N CYS A 199 4.17 8.29 -13.95
CA CYS A 199 3.26 9.01 -14.84
C CYS A 199 3.98 9.50 -16.09
N ALA A 200 5.13 10.14 -15.91
CA ALA A 200 5.92 10.67 -17.02
C ALA A 200 6.39 9.54 -17.95
N LEU A 201 6.92 8.44 -17.40
CA LEU A 201 7.36 7.27 -18.16
C LEU A 201 6.19 6.60 -18.90
N PHE A 202 5.03 6.48 -18.26
CA PHE A 202 3.84 5.90 -18.87
C PHE A 202 3.39 6.71 -20.10
N PHE A 203 3.27 8.04 -19.95
CA PHE A 203 2.91 8.91 -21.06
C PHE A 203 3.97 8.94 -22.17
N LEU A 204 5.26 8.79 -21.81
CA LEU A 204 6.35 8.76 -22.77
C LEU A 204 6.43 7.43 -23.54
N CYS A 205 6.19 6.29 -22.88
CA CYS A 205 6.23 4.97 -23.51
C CYS A 205 5.05 4.69 -24.42
N LEU A 206 3.84 5.18 -24.08
CA LEU A 206 2.63 4.88 -24.84
C LEU A 206 2.38 5.87 -25.98
N GLY A 207 2.89 7.08 -25.84
CA GLY A 207 2.77 8.11 -26.87
C GLY A 207 1.35 8.67 -27.02
N ARG A 208 1.17 9.43 -28.10
CA ARG A 208 -0.12 10.01 -28.52
C ARG A 208 -0.72 9.15 -29.63
N ASP A 209 -1.93 9.51 -30.07
CA ASP A 209 -2.50 8.94 -31.29
C ASP A 209 -1.50 9.08 -32.45
N PRO A 210 -1.42 8.10 -33.36
CA PRO A 210 -0.34 8.03 -34.31
C PRO A 210 -0.59 9.06 -35.42
N TYR A 211 0.39 9.93 -35.63
CA TYR A 211 0.39 10.97 -36.65
C TYR A 211 1.67 10.85 -37.48
N ASP A 212 1.67 11.42 -38.68
CA ASP A 212 2.88 11.49 -39.53
C ASP A 212 3.54 10.11 -39.78
N ILE A 213 2.72 9.08 -40.01
CA ILE A 213 3.22 7.71 -40.24
C ILE A 213 3.85 7.64 -41.63
N PRO A 214 5.16 7.35 -41.76
CA PRO A 214 5.81 7.30 -43.06
C PRO A 214 5.40 6.03 -43.82
N ILE A 215 4.92 6.19 -45.04
CA ILE A 215 4.51 5.10 -45.95
C ILE A 215 5.22 5.27 -47.28
N ALA A 216 5.80 4.17 -47.77
CA ALA A 216 6.37 4.10 -49.10
C ALA A 216 5.26 3.97 -50.14
N VAL A 217 5.34 4.73 -51.22
CA VAL A 217 4.40 4.70 -52.33
C VAL A 217 5.16 4.38 -53.61
N PHE A 218 4.84 3.25 -54.22
CA PHE A 218 5.30 2.88 -55.55
C PHE A 218 4.11 2.94 -56.51
N ASN A 219 4.18 3.88 -57.46
CA ASN A 219 3.18 4.02 -58.52
C ASN A 219 3.78 3.62 -59.87
N GLY A 220 3.49 2.39 -60.31
CA GLY A 220 4.00 1.87 -61.58
C GLY A 220 3.27 2.38 -62.82
N GLU A 221 2.22 3.20 -62.68
CA GLU A 221 1.47 3.70 -63.84
C GLU A 221 2.28 4.62 -64.74
N LEU A 222 2.32 4.30 -66.03
CA LEU A 222 2.95 5.16 -67.04
C LEU A 222 2.19 6.47 -67.26
N VAL A 223 0.86 6.45 -67.13
CA VAL A 223 0.00 7.64 -67.26
C VAL A 223 -1.00 7.65 -66.10
N PRO A 224 -0.62 8.21 -64.94
CA PRO A 224 -1.44 8.14 -63.75
C PRO A 224 -2.65 9.07 -63.86
N LYS A 225 -3.86 8.52 -63.72
CA LYS A 225 -5.12 9.29 -63.68
C LYS A 225 -5.89 9.04 -62.39
N TYR A 226 -6.25 7.78 -62.15
CA TYR A 226 -7.01 7.39 -60.96
C TYR A 226 -6.11 7.03 -59.79
N SER A 227 -4.90 6.53 -60.04
CA SER A 227 -3.90 6.27 -58.99
C SER A 227 -3.54 7.54 -58.20
N THR A 228 -3.29 8.65 -58.90
CA THR A 228 -2.99 9.95 -58.27
C THR A 228 -4.18 10.52 -57.51
N GLY A 229 -5.40 10.36 -58.02
CA GLY A 229 -6.61 10.76 -57.32
C GLY A 229 -6.81 10.00 -56.00
N PHE A 230 -6.50 8.70 -55.97
CA PHE A 230 -6.50 7.94 -54.72
C PHE A 230 -5.44 8.44 -53.74
N LEU A 231 -4.20 8.61 -54.19
CA LEU A 231 -3.09 9.05 -53.34
C LEU A 231 -3.31 10.46 -52.75
N GLN A 232 -3.99 11.35 -53.49
CA GLN A 232 -4.35 12.69 -53.01
C GLN A 232 -5.42 12.68 -51.91
N ASN A 233 -6.28 11.67 -51.89
CA ASN A 233 -7.34 11.52 -50.88
C ASN A 233 -6.82 10.93 -49.55
N ILE A 234 -5.56 10.49 -49.50
CA ILE A 234 -4.96 9.98 -48.26
C ILE A 234 -4.75 11.14 -47.27
N ASN A 235 -5.21 10.95 -46.03
CA ASN A 235 -5.11 11.96 -44.99
C ASN A 235 -3.65 12.25 -44.58
N ASN A 236 -3.13 13.41 -45.00
CA ASN A 236 -1.76 13.87 -44.73
C ASN A 236 -1.47 14.18 -43.25
N TYR A 237 -2.47 14.25 -42.37
CA TYR A 237 -2.24 14.37 -40.92
C TYR A 237 -1.77 13.04 -40.32
N THR A 238 -2.33 11.93 -40.79
CA THR A 238 -2.04 10.59 -40.26
C THR A 238 -0.91 9.91 -41.02
N ILE A 239 -0.83 10.11 -42.34
CA ILE A 239 0.09 9.39 -43.23
C ILE A 239 0.96 10.39 -43.99
N THR A 240 2.27 10.15 -43.98
CA THR A 240 3.24 10.87 -44.80
C THR A 240 3.75 9.98 -45.91
N GLN A 241 3.46 10.39 -47.14
CA GLN A 241 3.74 9.61 -48.34
C GLN A 241 5.17 9.90 -48.83
N LYS A 242 5.98 8.86 -48.99
CA LYS A 242 7.31 8.91 -49.61
C LYS A 242 7.28 8.12 -50.92
N ASN A 243 7.49 8.79 -52.03
CA ASN A 243 7.46 8.15 -53.35
C ASN A 243 8.76 7.38 -53.63
N TYR A 244 8.63 6.22 -54.26
CA TYR A 244 9.74 5.36 -54.69
C TYR A 244 9.56 4.98 -56.15
N ASP A 245 10.67 4.92 -56.90
CA ASP A 245 10.66 4.65 -58.34
C ASP A 245 10.58 3.14 -58.67
N SER A 246 10.90 2.25 -57.72
CA SER A 246 10.85 0.80 -57.89
C SER A 246 10.18 0.13 -56.68
N PHE A 247 9.44 -0.94 -56.93
CA PHE A 247 8.80 -1.76 -55.90
C PHE A 247 9.82 -2.27 -54.88
N GLU A 248 10.96 -2.77 -55.35
CA GLU A 248 12.02 -3.35 -54.51
C GLU A 248 12.57 -2.31 -53.53
N SER A 249 12.85 -1.10 -54.01
CA SER A 249 13.34 -0.02 -53.14
C SER A 249 12.32 0.39 -52.07
N GLY A 250 11.04 0.43 -52.42
CA GLY A 250 9.96 0.68 -51.48
C GLY A 250 9.80 -0.46 -50.48
N TYR A 251 9.92 -1.71 -50.92
CA TYR A 251 9.80 -2.89 -50.07
C TYR A 251 10.95 -3.01 -49.07
N GLU A 252 12.18 -2.76 -49.52
CA GLU A 252 13.36 -2.72 -48.65
C GLU A 252 13.26 -1.61 -47.59
N SER A 253 12.71 -0.44 -47.94
CA SER A 253 12.50 0.64 -46.98
C SER A 253 11.56 0.24 -45.83
N VAL A 254 10.55 -0.59 -46.10
CA VAL A 254 9.65 -1.13 -45.06
C VAL A 254 10.37 -2.19 -44.24
N LYS A 255 11.13 -3.07 -44.90
CA LYS A 255 11.93 -4.12 -44.24
C LYS A 255 12.99 -3.54 -43.29
N ASN A 256 13.59 -2.41 -43.64
CA ASN A 256 14.57 -1.70 -42.82
C ASN A 256 13.92 -0.85 -41.72
N GLY A 257 12.60 -0.65 -41.77
CA GLY A 257 11.82 0.10 -40.77
C GLY A 257 11.74 1.61 -41.02
N ASP A 258 12.26 2.11 -42.15
CA ASP A 258 12.21 3.52 -42.55
C ASP A 258 10.78 3.98 -42.88
N ASN A 259 9.96 3.04 -43.36
CA ASN A 259 8.54 3.22 -43.63
C ASN A 259 7.73 2.10 -42.95
N LYS A 260 6.49 2.39 -42.57
CA LYS A 260 5.59 1.45 -41.86
C LYS A 260 4.67 0.67 -42.79
N ALA A 261 4.60 1.05 -44.05
CA ALA A 261 3.88 0.33 -45.08
C ALA A 261 4.41 0.66 -46.46
N LEU A 262 4.09 -0.20 -47.44
CA LEU A 262 4.27 0.04 -48.86
C LEU A 262 2.91 -0.07 -49.55
N ILE A 263 2.54 0.99 -50.27
CA ILE A 263 1.43 1.01 -51.23
C ILE A 263 2.04 0.75 -52.61
N ALA A 264 1.66 -0.37 -53.24
CA ALA A 264 2.09 -0.73 -54.58
C ALA A 264 0.91 -0.70 -55.55
N ILE A 265 1.00 0.19 -56.54
CA ILE A 265 0.03 0.35 -57.62
C ILE A 265 0.63 -0.20 -58.91
N GLY A 266 -0.09 -1.10 -59.59
CA GLY A 266 0.35 -1.72 -60.84
C GLY A 266 0.40 -0.77 -62.04
N THR A 267 1.01 -1.21 -63.13
CA THR A 267 1.33 -0.38 -64.32
C THR A 267 0.12 0.09 -65.13
N ASN A 268 -0.99 -0.64 -65.07
CA ASN A 268 -2.22 -0.36 -65.82
C ASN A 268 -3.46 -0.15 -64.91
N PHE A 269 -3.24 0.29 -63.67
CA PHE A 269 -4.28 0.38 -62.65
C PHE A 269 -5.54 1.14 -63.09
N SER A 270 -5.39 2.35 -63.63
CA SER A 270 -6.49 3.23 -64.03
C SER A 270 -7.33 2.62 -65.16
N LYS A 271 -6.68 1.96 -66.13
CA LYS A 271 -7.38 1.28 -67.23
C LYS A 271 -8.10 0.03 -66.74
N ALA A 272 -7.42 -0.80 -65.94
CA ALA A 272 -7.98 -2.01 -65.36
C ALA A 272 -9.15 -1.69 -64.41
N LEU A 273 -9.08 -0.59 -63.66
CA LEU A 273 -10.16 -0.14 -62.79
C LEU A 273 -11.42 0.25 -63.58
N ILE A 274 -11.26 0.93 -64.73
CA ILE A 274 -12.39 1.22 -65.63
C ILE A 274 -12.95 -0.08 -66.21
N ALA A 275 -12.08 -0.96 -66.75
CA ALA A 275 -12.51 -2.22 -67.34
C ALA A 275 -13.30 -3.07 -66.33
N ARG A 276 -12.79 -3.18 -65.09
CA ARG A 276 -13.48 -3.84 -63.98
C ARG A 276 -14.85 -3.22 -63.67
N ALA A 277 -14.99 -1.90 -63.79
CA ALA A 277 -16.28 -1.23 -63.56
C ALA A 277 -17.28 -1.44 -64.71
N ILE A 278 -16.80 -1.57 -65.95
CA ILE A 278 -17.64 -1.77 -67.15
C ILE A 278 -18.05 -3.23 -67.30
N ASP A 279 -17.09 -4.15 -67.23
CA ASP A 279 -17.28 -5.58 -67.51
C ASP A 279 -17.97 -6.30 -66.35
N GLY A 280 -17.87 -5.76 -65.13
CA GLY A 280 -18.60 -6.20 -63.96
C GLY A 280 -18.39 -7.68 -63.64
N TYR A 281 -19.36 -8.53 -63.99
CA TYR A 281 -19.31 -9.97 -63.74
C TYR A 281 -18.46 -10.74 -64.77
N GLU A 282 -18.16 -10.14 -65.93
CA GLU A 282 -17.36 -10.76 -67.00
C GLU A 282 -15.86 -10.45 -66.89
N THR A 283 -15.45 -9.70 -65.86
CA THR A 283 -14.05 -9.31 -65.67
C THR A 283 -13.16 -10.52 -65.39
N ASP A 284 -12.06 -10.64 -66.13
CA ASP A 284 -11.05 -11.67 -65.94
C ASP A 284 -10.21 -11.45 -64.66
N ALA A 285 -9.60 -12.52 -64.16
CA ALA A 285 -8.83 -12.49 -62.91
C ALA A 285 -7.59 -11.58 -62.99
N GLU A 286 -7.00 -11.39 -64.18
CA GLU A 286 -5.83 -10.53 -64.38
C GLU A 286 -6.21 -9.05 -64.27
N THR A 287 -7.32 -8.65 -64.87
CA THR A 287 -7.90 -7.30 -64.72
C THR A 287 -8.27 -6.99 -63.27
N ILE A 288 -8.75 -7.99 -62.51
CA ILE A 288 -9.00 -7.84 -61.07
C ILE A 288 -7.71 -7.60 -60.29
N ASP A 289 -6.63 -8.35 -60.56
CA ASP A 289 -5.32 -8.13 -59.89
C ASP A 289 -4.69 -6.79 -60.29
N MET A 290 -4.73 -6.42 -61.57
CA MET A 290 -4.19 -5.15 -62.07
C MET A 290 -4.91 -3.91 -61.54
N SER A 291 -6.21 -4.03 -61.25
CA SER A 291 -7.03 -2.97 -60.65
C SER A 291 -6.99 -2.95 -59.11
N SER A 292 -6.20 -3.83 -58.49
CA SER A 292 -6.07 -3.91 -57.03
C SER A 292 -4.85 -3.15 -56.53
N ILE A 293 -5.03 -2.36 -55.46
CA ILE A 293 -3.92 -1.71 -54.76
C ILE A 293 -3.37 -2.68 -53.72
N LYS A 294 -2.07 -3.03 -53.83
CA LYS A 294 -1.43 -3.97 -52.91
C LYS A 294 -0.81 -3.20 -51.75
N LEU A 295 -1.20 -3.57 -50.52
CA LEU A 295 -0.71 -2.95 -49.30
C LEU A 295 0.14 -3.95 -48.51
N TYR A 296 1.40 -3.61 -48.27
CA TYR A 296 2.32 -4.39 -47.45
C TYR A 296 2.56 -3.63 -46.15
N LEU A 297 2.13 -4.19 -45.02
CA LEU A 297 2.18 -3.54 -43.71
C LEU A 297 3.33 -4.08 -42.86
N ASP A 298 4.01 -3.18 -42.15
CA ASP A 298 4.83 -3.55 -41.00
C ASP A 298 3.90 -3.90 -39.83
N MET A 299 3.88 -5.19 -39.46
CA MET A 299 3.04 -5.72 -38.39
C MET A 299 3.72 -5.67 -37.01
N THR A 300 4.95 -5.15 -36.88
CA THR A 300 5.61 -4.99 -35.57
C THR A 300 4.83 -4.08 -34.63
N SER A 301 4.10 -3.11 -35.20
CA SER A 301 3.10 -2.31 -34.49
C SER A 301 1.71 -2.60 -35.07
N GLN A 302 0.99 -3.52 -34.44
CA GLN A 302 -0.39 -3.85 -34.85
C GLN A 302 -1.31 -2.63 -34.81
N PHE A 303 -1.08 -1.73 -33.85
CA PHE A 303 -1.86 -0.51 -33.72
C PHE A 303 -1.65 0.45 -34.90
N ALA A 304 -0.39 0.70 -35.29
CA ALA A 304 -0.08 1.51 -36.47
C ALA A 304 -0.63 0.86 -37.75
N ALA A 305 -0.42 -0.45 -37.93
CA ALA A 305 -0.92 -1.19 -39.08
C ALA A 305 -2.46 -1.11 -39.21
N ASN A 306 -3.19 -1.24 -38.10
CA ASN A 306 -4.64 -1.08 -38.08
C ASN A 306 -5.08 0.34 -38.43
N LYS A 307 -4.40 1.36 -37.92
CA LYS A 307 -4.72 2.75 -38.24
C LYS A 307 -4.45 3.08 -39.71
N ILE A 308 -3.34 2.58 -40.27
CA ILE A 308 -3.04 2.71 -41.71
C ILE A 308 -4.16 2.07 -42.53
N ARG A 309 -4.52 0.82 -42.22
CA ARG A 309 -5.58 0.10 -42.93
C ARG A 309 -6.93 0.82 -42.88
N GLN A 310 -7.33 1.32 -41.70
CA GLN A 310 -8.55 2.11 -41.54
C GLN A 310 -8.49 3.37 -42.39
N THR A 311 -7.41 4.15 -42.27
CA THR A 311 -7.24 5.43 -42.99
C THR A 311 -7.27 5.23 -44.50
N LEU A 312 -6.61 4.19 -45.02
CA LEU A 312 -6.61 3.89 -46.45
C LEU A 312 -7.97 3.43 -46.96
N HIS A 313 -8.73 2.69 -46.15
CA HIS A 313 -10.09 2.29 -46.52
C HIS A 313 -11.03 3.50 -46.59
N GLU A 314 -10.98 4.39 -45.60
CA GLU A 314 -11.72 5.66 -45.60
C GLU A 314 -11.32 6.55 -46.79
N SER A 315 -10.01 6.65 -47.08
CA SER A 315 -9.50 7.41 -48.23
C SER A 315 -9.98 6.83 -49.56
N TYR A 316 -10.05 5.50 -49.68
CA TYR A 316 -10.58 4.84 -50.87
C TYR A 316 -12.08 5.10 -51.06
N GLN A 317 -12.87 5.09 -49.98
CA GLN A 317 -14.30 5.42 -50.05
C GLN A 317 -14.53 6.86 -50.51
N LEU A 318 -13.75 7.82 -49.99
CA LEU A 318 -13.80 9.21 -50.44
C LEU A 318 -13.44 9.32 -51.93
N PHE A 319 -12.35 8.68 -52.35
CA PHE A 319 -11.95 8.61 -53.75
C PHE A 319 -13.04 8.02 -54.66
N ALA A 320 -13.68 6.93 -54.25
CA ALA A 320 -14.78 6.32 -55.01
C ALA A 320 -15.98 7.28 -55.13
N LYS A 321 -16.34 7.99 -54.05
CA LYS A 321 -17.37 9.04 -54.09
C LYS A 321 -17.03 10.15 -55.05
N GLU A 322 -15.78 10.61 -55.07
CA GLU A 322 -15.33 11.64 -56.01
C GLU A 322 -15.43 11.19 -57.47
N ILE A 323 -15.05 9.95 -57.78
CA ILE A 323 -15.24 9.38 -59.12
C ILE A 323 -16.71 9.36 -59.51
N LEU A 324 -17.59 8.84 -58.64
CA LEU A 324 -19.03 8.78 -58.93
C LEU A 324 -19.63 10.17 -59.15
N LYS A 325 -19.27 11.12 -58.28
CA LYS A 325 -19.69 12.52 -58.37
C LYS A 325 -19.26 13.16 -59.70
N SER A 326 -18.01 12.94 -60.12
CA SER A 326 -17.49 13.45 -61.39
C SER A 326 -18.25 12.90 -62.61
N ASN A 327 -18.80 11.69 -62.49
CA ASN A 327 -19.62 11.03 -63.50
C ASN A 327 -21.14 11.27 -63.34
N LYS A 328 -21.56 12.19 -62.46
CA LYS A 328 -22.98 12.49 -62.15
C LYS A 328 -23.77 11.28 -61.66
N MET A 329 -23.11 10.33 -61.01
CA MET A 329 -23.74 9.17 -60.38
C MET A 329 -24.01 9.45 -58.89
N PRO A 330 -24.99 8.77 -58.28
CA PRO A 330 -25.25 8.90 -56.84
C PRO A 330 -24.03 8.49 -56.01
N GLU A 331 -23.57 9.38 -55.11
CA GLU A 331 -22.41 9.11 -54.22
C GLU A 331 -22.64 7.90 -53.30
N ALA A 332 -23.90 7.62 -52.96
CA ALA A 332 -24.31 6.48 -52.13
C ALA A 332 -23.92 5.11 -52.70
N LEU A 333 -23.60 5.01 -54.00
CA LEU A 333 -23.13 3.75 -54.60
C LEU A 333 -21.72 3.34 -54.13
N ALA A 334 -20.93 4.29 -53.62
CA ALA A 334 -19.60 4.00 -53.06
C ALA A 334 -19.64 3.65 -51.57
N ASP A 335 -20.78 3.85 -50.89
CA ASP A 335 -20.90 3.53 -49.48
C ASP A 335 -21.00 2.00 -49.29
N PRO A 336 -20.24 1.43 -48.34
CA PRO A 336 -20.39 0.01 -48.03
C PRO A 336 -21.79 -0.26 -47.46
N PRO A 337 -22.36 -1.46 -47.66
CA PRO A 337 -23.69 -1.80 -47.16
C PRO A 337 -23.79 -1.93 -45.63
N ILE A 338 -22.67 -1.74 -44.91
CA ILE A 338 -22.59 -1.75 -43.46
C ILE A 338 -22.37 -0.32 -43.00
N HIS A 339 -23.37 0.25 -42.33
CA HIS A 339 -23.30 1.58 -41.76
C HIS A 339 -22.98 1.50 -40.26
N LEU A 340 -21.98 2.29 -39.85
CA LEU A 340 -21.66 2.49 -38.44
C LEU A 340 -22.52 3.64 -37.93
N GLU A 341 -23.58 3.28 -37.20
CA GLU A 341 -24.43 4.22 -36.48
C GLU A 341 -23.72 4.78 -35.24
N ASP A 342 -24.33 5.79 -34.62
CA ASP A 342 -23.79 6.38 -33.40
C ASP A 342 -23.62 5.33 -32.29
N PRO A 343 -22.50 5.38 -31.54
CA PRO A 343 -22.22 4.38 -30.51
C PRO A 343 -23.26 4.44 -29.40
N ILE A 344 -23.72 3.26 -28.96
CA ILE A 344 -24.65 3.13 -27.82
C ILE A 344 -24.00 3.66 -26.53
N LEU A 345 -22.69 3.46 -26.39
CA LEU A 345 -21.88 3.94 -25.27
C LEU A 345 -20.52 4.41 -25.77
N GLY A 346 -20.06 5.54 -25.23
CA GLY A 346 -18.74 6.10 -25.53
C GLY A 346 -18.73 7.07 -26.70
N ILE A 347 -17.52 7.40 -27.14
CA ILE A 347 -17.25 8.31 -28.26
C ILE A 347 -16.94 7.45 -29.48
N ARG A 348 -17.30 7.91 -30.69
CA ARG A 348 -17.11 7.18 -31.95
C ARG A 348 -15.65 6.84 -32.22
N ASP A 349 -14.75 7.79 -32.01
CA ASP A 349 -13.30 7.64 -32.19
C ASP A 349 -12.58 8.05 -30.89
N PRO A 350 -12.53 7.16 -29.88
CA PRO A 350 -11.87 7.48 -28.63
C PRO A 350 -10.34 7.53 -28.82
N PRO A 351 -9.63 8.48 -28.18
CA PRO A 351 -8.18 8.50 -28.23
C PRO A 351 -7.61 7.29 -27.48
N VAL A 352 -6.41 6.85 -27.86
CA VAL A 352 -5.73 5.69 -27.25
C VAL A 352 -5.60 5.82 -25.74
N THR A 353 -5.45 7.05 -25.25
CA THR A 353 -5.32 7.37 -23.82
C THR A 353 -6.52 6.92 -23.00
N HIS A 354 -7.75 6.96 -23.55
CA HIS A 354 -8.95 6.52 -22.85
C HIS A 354 -8.97 5.01 -22.61
N PHE A 355 -8.46 4.22 -23.56
CA PHE A 355 -8.35 2.77 -23.41
C PHE A 355 -7.36 2.38 -22.32
N MET A 356 -6.30 3.18 -22.13
CA MET A 356 -5.20 2.88 -21.21
C MET A 356 -5.42 3.43 -19.79
N ALA A 357 -6.33 4.39 -19.62
CA ALA A 357 -6.62 5.03 -18.34
C ALA A 357 -6.91 4.06 -17.18
N PRO A 358 -7.67 2.96 -17.35
CA PRO A 358 -7.94 2.04 -16.23
C PRO A 358 -6.67 1.37 -15.68
N GLY A 359 -5.76 0.92 -16.56
CA GLY A 359 -4.50 0.29 -16.16
C GLY A 359 -3.57 1.28 -15.46
N PHE A 360 -3.55 2.52 -15.94
CA PHE A 360 -2.82 3.61 -15.31
C PHE A 360 -3.32 3.91 -13.90
N ILE A 361 -4.63 4.06 -13.72
CA ILE A 361 -5.26 4.32 -12.42
C ILE A 361 -4.93 3.21 -11.42
N LEU A 362 -4.97 1.95 -11.85
CA LEU A 362 -4.64 0.82 -11.00
C LEU A 362 -3.17 0.84 -10.55
N SER A 363 -2.26 1.19 -11.47
CA SER A 363 -0.83 1.30 -11.17
C SER A 363 -0.55 2.43 -10.16
N LEU A 364 -1.20 3.59 -10.31
CA LEU A 364 -1.11 4.70 -9.36
C LEU A 364 -1.66 4.32 -7.98
N ALA A 365 -2.82 3.66 -7.95
CA ALA A 365 -3.44 3.23 -6.69
C ALA A 365 -2.55 2.27 -5.92
N PHE A 366 -1.86 1.34 -6.60
CA PHE A 366 -0.91 0.42 -5.97
C PHE A 366 0.26 1.14 -5.30
N PHE A 367 0.88 2.10 -6.00
CA PHE A 367 2.02 2.85 -5.43
C PHE A 367 1.61 3.86 -4.36
N CYS A 368 0.41 4.43 -4.42
CA CYS A 368 -0.10 5.29 -3.36
C CYS A 368 -0.49 4.51 -2.09
N ALA A 369 -0.71 3.19 -2.21
CA ALA A 369 -1.01 2.32 -1.06
C ALA A 369 0.25 1.82 -0.32
N ILE A 370 1.41 1.88 -0.96
CA ILE A 370 2.74 1.52 -0.41
C ILE A 370 3.38 2.75 0.24
#